data_AF-A0A822CY88-F1
#
_entry.id   AF-A0A822CY88-F1
#
_cell.length_a   1.000
_cell.length_b   1.000
_cell.length_c   1.000
_cell.angle_alpha   90.00
_cell.angle_beta   90.00
_cell.angle_gamma   90.00
#
_symmetry.space_group_name_H-M   'P 1'
#
loop_
_entity.id
_entity.type
_entity.pdbx_description
1 polymer ?
#
loop_
_entity_poly.entity_id
_entity_poly.type
_entity_poly.pdbx_seq_one_letter_code
_entity_poly.pdbx_strand_id
1 'polypeptide(L)'
;MAICGSANINDRSLVGNRDSEFCVVINDIEEEDGRFNRQPVRVGKFCSSWRKKIFEMLLGIQFENPNNIDVTDPVSDEFYSYFQDVAKQNTLIYEEVFATIPTDCTRTFAQVTAYNGMAKMKDTDPIKSQQKLKDVQGFVVEYPVYFLNEENYLPSMISPEGIAPLTIWT
;
A
#
# COMPACT_ATOMS: atom_id res chain seq x y z
N MET A 1 -16.41 1.70 -13.27
CA MET A 1 -15.40 1.20 -14.23
C MET A 1 -14.26 0.60 -13.44
N ALA A 2 -13.75 -0.54 -13.89
CA ALA A 2 -12.52 -1.14 -13.40
C ALA A 2 -11.64 -1.55 -14.60
N ILE A 3 -10.33 -1.54 -14.43
CA ILE A 3 -9.37 -2.03 -15.42
C ILE A 3 -8.57 -3.14 -14.75
N CYS A 4 -8.53 -4.32 -15.37
CA CYS A 4 -7.80 -5.48 -14.86
C CYS A 4 -6.89 -6.01 -15.95
N GLY A 5 -5.64 -6.29 -15.64
CA GLY A 5 -4.71 -6.79 -16.64
C GLY A 5 -3.33 -7.09 -16.07
N SER A 6 -2.42 -7.41 -16.98
CA SER A 6 -1.01 -7.65 -16.66
C SER A 6 -0.16 -6.38 -16.67
N ALA A 7 -0.66 -5.30 -17.29
CA ALA A 7 0.09 -4.06 -17.45
C ALA A 7 0.35 -3.36 -16.11
N ASN A 8 1.64 -3.18 -15.78
CA ASN A 8 2.06 -2.31 -14.68
C ASN A 8 1.93 -0.83 -15.09
N ILE A 9 1.94 0.07 -14.11
CA ILE A 9 2.00 1.52 -14.37
C ILE A 9 3.47 1.91 -14.61
N ASN A 10 3.98 1.60 -15.80
CA ASN A 10 5.33 1.94 -16.24
C ASN A 10 5.43 1.95 -17.78
N ASP A 11 6.53 2.47 -18.32
CA ASP A 11 6.71 2.54 -19.77
C ASP A 11 6.82 1.14 -20.37
N ARG A 12 7.50 0.20 -19.69
CA ARG A 12 7.62 -1.20 -20.14
C ARG A 12 6.27 -1.82 -20.53
N SER A 13 5.23 -1.57 -19.75
CA SER A 13 3.89 -2.11 -19.97
C SER A 13 2.99 -1.20 -20.83
N LEU A 14 3.13 0.14 -20.76
CA LEU A 14 2.12 1.07 -21.30
C LEU A 14 2.43 1.69 -22.67
N VAL A 15 3.69 1.75 -23.11
CA VAL A 15 4.05 2.40 -24.40
C VAL A 15 3.70 1.55 -25.64
N GLY A 16 3.39 0.27 -25.44
CA GLY A 16 2.89 -0.64 -26.48
C GLY A 16 3.92 -1.17 -27.48
N ASN A 17 5.18 -0.75 -27.40
CA ASN A 17 6.29 -1.27 -28.23
C ASN A 17 7.37 -2.03 -27.44
N ARG A 18 7.08 -2.36 -26.17
CA ARG A 18 7.95 -3.11 -25.26
C ARG A 18 7.32 -4.46 -24.90
N ASP A 19 6.81 -4.63 -23.68
CA ASP A 19 6.24 -5.90 -23.24
C ASP A 19 4.83 -6.08 -23.82
N SER A 20 4.47 -7.32 -24.14
CA SER A 20 3.12 -7.68 -24.59
C SER A 20 2.19 -7.79 -23.39
N GLU A 21 1.27 -6.86 -23.26
CA GLU A 21 0.31 -6.80 -22.15
C GLU A 21 -1.12 -7.04 -22.62
N PHE A 22 -2.00 -7.45 -21.71
CA PHE A 22 -3.43 -7.47 -21.95
C PHE A 22 -4.19 -6.86 -20.77
N CYS A 23 -5.27 -6.13 -21.09
CA CYS A 23 -6.16 -5.54 -20.11
C CYS A 23 -7.61 -5.71 -20.55
N VAL A 24 -8.50 -5.82 -19.58
CA VAL A 24 -9.95 -5.79 -19.76
C VAL A 24 -10.49 -4.55 -19.04
N VAL A 25 -11.31 -3.78 -19.75
CA VAL A 25 -12.08 -2.67 -19.17
C VAL A 25 -13.47 -3.18 -18.84
N ILE A 26 -13.83 -3.09 -17.56
CA ILE A 26 -15.12 -3.53 -17.03
C ILE A 26 -15.96 -2.29 -16.73
N ASN A 27 -17.04 -2.13 -17.48
CA ASN A 27 -18.04 -1.10 -17.24
C ASN A 27 -19.32 -1.78 -16.75
N ASP A 28 -19.82 -1.29 -15.62
CA ASP A 28 -21.09 -1.75 -15.08
C ASP A 28 -22.25 -1.26 -15.95
N ILE A 29 -23.22 -2.16 -16.17
CA ILE A 29 -24.53 -1.84 -16.74
C ILE A 29 -25.59 -1.83 -15.63
N GLU A 30 -25.47 -2.77 -14.68
CA GLU A 30 -26.32 -2.80 -13.49
C GLU A 30 -25.79 -1.82 -12.44
N GLU A 31 -26.71 -0.99 -11.94
CA GLU A 31 -26.40 -0.02 -10.88
C GLU A 31 -27.14 -0.35 -9.59
N GLU A 32 -26.56 0.08 -8.47
CA GLU A 32 -27.16 0.05 -7.13
C GLU A 32 -27.06 1.42 -6.48
N ASP A 33 -27.81 1.63 -5.38
CA ASP A 33 -27.69 2.84 -4.58
C ASP A 33 -26.36 2.82 -3.82
N GLY A 34 -25.62 3.92 -3.91
CA GLY A 34 -24.38 4.16 -3.19
C GLY A 34 -24.32 5.58 -2.64
N ARG A 35 -23.17 5.93 -2.07
CA ARG A 35 -22.91 7.26 -1.52
C ARG A 35 -21.50 7.69 -1.83
N PHE A 36 -21.33 8.94 -2.25
CA PHE A 36 -20.04 9.63 -2.33
C PHE A 36 -20.13 10.93 -1.54
N ASN A 37 -19.30 11.06 -0.50
CA ASN A 37 -19.28 12.20 0.41
C ASN A 37 -20.68 12.51 0.97
N ARG A 38 -21.33 11.47 1.48
CA ARG A 38 -22.68 11.42 2.05
C ARG A 38 -23.80 11.75 1.07
N GLN A 39 -23.49 12.04 -0.19
CA GLN A 39 -24.50 12.30 -1.21
C GLN A 39 -24.92 10.99 -1.88
N PRO A 40 -26.23 10.74 -2.03
CA PRO A 40 -26.72 9.56 -2.73
C PRO A 40 -26.30 9.60 -4.20
N VAL A 41 -25.72 8.51 -4.69
CA VAL A 41 -25.27 8.36 -6.08
C VAL A 41 -25.61 6.96 -6.58
N ARG A 42 -25.77 6.80 -7.90
CA ARG A 42 -25.85 5.49 -8.53
C ARG A 42 -24.45 4.97 -8.79
N VAL A 43 -24.17 3.75 -8.35
CA VAL A 43 -22.86 3.11 -8.52
C VAL A 43 -23.00 1.79 -9.26
N GLY A 44 -22.01 1.46 -10.07
CA GLY A 44 -21.96 0.17 -10.74
C GLY A 44 -21.83 -0.98 -9.74
N LYS A 45 -22.69 -1.99 -9.85
CA LYS A 45 -22.82 -3.09 -8.87
C LYS A 45 -21.56 -3.94 -8.74
N PHE A 46 -20.92 -4.30 -9.86
CA PHE A 46 -19.67 -5.07 -9.84
C PHE A 46 -18.52 -4.23 -9.27
N CYS A 47 -18.25 -3.03 -9.81
CA CYS A 47 -17.12 -2.22 -9.36
C CYS A 47 -17.27 -1.80 -7.88
N SER A 48 -18.49 -1.42 -7.46
CA SER A 48 -18.84 -1.11 -6.07
C SER A 48 -18.54 -2.28 -5.14
N SER A 49 -19.08 -3.46 -5.44
CA SER A 49 -18.91 -4.64 -4.59
C SER A 49 -17.47 -5.09 -4.49
N TRP A 50 -16.71 -5.00 -5.59
CA TRP A 50 -15.31 -5.37 -5.59
C TRP A 50 -14.44 -4.40 -4.78
N ARG A 51 -14.64 -3.08 -4.95
CA ARG A 51 -13.97 -2.06 -4.13
C ARG A 51 -14.24 -2.27 -2.63
N LYS A 52 -15.50 -2.50 -2.25
CA LYS A 52 -15.89 -2.77 -0.86
C LYS A 52 -15.11 -3.95 -0.28
N LYS A 53 -15.05 -5.09 -0.99
CA LYS A 53 -14.27 -6.27 -0.57
C LYS A 53 -12.78 -5.98 -0.42
N ILE A 54 -12.19 -5.20 -1.33
CA ILE A 54 -10.77 -4.81 -1.22
C ILE A 54 -10.55 -3.97 0.04
N PHE A 55 -11.41 -2.99 0.31
CA PHE A 55 -11.31 -2.16 1.51
C PHE A 55 -11.53 -2.97 2.79
N GLU A 56 -12.50 -3.87 2.78
CA GLU A 56 -12.77 -4.78 3.92
C GLU A 56 -11.57 -5.66 4.24
N MET A 57 -10.93 -6.22 3.21
CA MET A 57 -9.71 -7.01 3.35
C MET A 57 -8.54 -6.16 3.87
N LEU A 58 -8.29 -5.01 3.24
CA LEU A 58 -7.19 -4.12 3.58
C LEU A 58 -7.30 -3.60 5.03
N LEU A 59 -8.51 -3.26 5.48
CA LEU A 59 -8.76 -2.79 6.84
C LEU A 59 -8.98 -3.95 7.83
N GLY A 60 -8.96 -5.21 7.39
CA GLY A 60 -9.20 -6.37 8.27
C GLY A 60 -10.64 -6.52 8.77
N ILE A 61 -11.56 -5.68 8.30
CA ILE A 61 -12.95 -5.64 8.81
C ILE A 61 -13.84 -6.75 8.27
N GLN A 62 -13.34 -7.56 7.32
CA GLN A 62 -14.01 -8.80 6.88
C GLN A 62 -14.16 -9.83 8.03
N PHE A 63 -13.31 -9.74 9.05
CA PHE A 63 -13.34 -10.61 10.23
C PHE A 63 -14.02 -9.92 11.42
N GLU A 64 -13.62 -8.69 11.73
CA GLU A 64 -14.14 -7.90 12.83
C GLU A 64 -14.22 -6.42 12.43
N ASN A 65 -15.38 -5.78 12.56
CA ASN A 65 -15.55 -4.34 12.36
C ASN A 65 -15.81 -3.63 13.70
N PRO A 66 -14.82 -3.54 14.61
CA PRO A 66 -15.03 -3.05 15.96
C PRO A 66 -15.49 -1.58 16.01
N ASN A 67 -15.06 -0.78 15.03
CA ASN A 67 -15.39 0.64 14.93
C ASN A 67 -16.65 0.91 14.08
N ASN A 68 -17.31 -0.14 13.58
CA ASN A 68 -18.46 -0.07 12.69
C ASN A 68 -18.26 0.93 11.53
N ILE A 69 -17.06 0.91 10.93
CA ILE A 69 -16.72 1.83 9.84
C ILE A 69 -17.55 1.49 8.59
N ASP A 70 -18.05 2.53 7.93
CA ASP A 70 -18.77 2.41 6.67
C ASP A 70 -17.79 2.51 5.49
N VAL A 71 -17.60 1.40 4.76
CA VAL A 71 -16.77 1.34 3.55
C VAL A 71 -17.57 1.60 2.27
N THR A 72 -18.88 1.82 2.37
CA THR A 72 -19.74 2.07 1.21
C THR A 72 -19.50 3.45 0.61
N ASP A 73 -19.08 4.42 1.42
CA ASP A 73 -18.69 5.77 0.99
C ASP A 73 -17.17 5.96 1.00
N PRO A 74 -16.48 5.70 -0.13
CA PRO A 74 -15.02 5.71 -0.21
C PRO A 74 -14.38 7.09 -0.13
N VAL A 75 -15.16 8.17 -0.15
CA VAL A 75 -14.66 9.56 -0.23
C VAL A 75 -15.18 10.44 0.90
N SER A 76 -15.78 9.84 1.93
CA SER A 76 -16.12 10.54 3.16
C SER A 76 -14.87 10.83 3.99
N ASP A 77 -14.85 11.98 4.67
CA ASP A 77 -13.76 12.35 5.57
C ASP A 77 -13.59 11.33 6.71
N GLU A 78 -14.70 10.72 7.17
CA GLU A 78 -14.68 9.68 8.20
C GLU A 78 -13.93 8.43 7.73
N PHE A 79 -14.25 7.92 6.53
CA PHE A 79 -13.57 6.77 5.95
C PHE A 79 -12.09 7.07 5.71
N TYR A 80 -11.79 8.24 5.13
CA TYR A 80 -10.42 8.63 4.81
C TYR A 80 -9.55 8.76 6.06
N SER A 81 -10.05 9.45 7.10
CA SER A 81 -9.33 9.62 8.36
C SER A 81 -9.07 8.26 9.02
N TYR A 82 -10.08 7.39 9.07
CA TYR A 82 -9.93 6.05 9.62
C TYR A 82 -8.89 5.21 8.86
N PHE A 83 -8.91 5.25 7.53
CA PHE A 83 -7.94 4.52 6.70
C PHE A 83 -6.52 5.00 6.98
N GLN A 84 -6.31 6.31 7.12
CA GLN A 84 -5.01 6.89 7.47
C GLN A 84 -4.55 6.49 8.88
N ASP A 85 -5.45 6.54 9.87
CA ASP A 85 -5.13 6.17 11.25
C ASP A 85 -4.71 4.70 11.35
N VAL A 86 -5.42 3.79 10.67
CA VAL A 86 -5.05 2.37 10.59
C VAL A 86 -3.68 2.20 9.93
N ALA A 87 -3.44 2.87 8.79
CA ALA A 87 -2.16 2.81 8.08
C ALA A 87 -1.00 3.24 8.99
N LYS A 88 -1.16 4.37 9.67
CA LYS A 88 -0.15 4.94 10.57
C LYS A 88 0.09 4.04 11.78
N GLN A 89 -0.96 3.57 12.44
CA GLN A 89 -0.84 2.68 13.59
C GLN A 89 -0.12 1.38 13.22
N ASN A 90 -0.51 0.74 12.12
CA ASN A 90 0.14 -0.46 11.65
C ASN A 90 1.63 -0.22 11.34
N THR A 91 1.95 0.89 10.67
CA THR A 91 3.34 1.27 10.35
C THR A 91 4.18 1.37 11.61
N LEU A 92 3.70 2.11 12.62
CA LEU A 92 4.41 2.27 13.90
C LEU A 92 4.63 0.93 14.61
N ILE A 93 3.63 0.05 14.60
CA ILE A 93 3.75 -1.29 15.21
C ILE A 93 4.80 -2.13 14.46
N TYR A 94 4.75 -2.15 13.12
CA TYR A 94 5.72 -2.92 12.33
C TYR A 94 7.15 -2.41 12.52
N GLU A 95 7.36 -1.09 12.52
CA GLU A 95 8.67 -0.49 12.77
C GLU A 95 9.18 -0.81 14.17
N GLU A 96 8.35 -0.69 15.21
CA GLU A 96 8.75 -0.97 16.59
C GLU A 96 9.06 -2.46 16.82
N VAL A 97 8.25 -3.35 16.26
CA VAL A 97 8.37 -4.79 16.50
C VAL A 97 9.51 -5.41 15.69
N PHE A 98 9.65 -5.01 14.42
CA PHE A 98 10.50 -5.70 13.45
C PHE A 98 11.68 -4.87 12.94
N ALA A 99 11.72 -3.56 13.20
CA ALA A 99 12.65 -2.63 12.56
C ALA A 99 12.68 -2.86 11.05
N THR A 100 11.52 -2.78 10.40
CA THR A 100 11.34 -3.05 8.97
C THR A 100 11.96 -1.96 8.10
N ILE A 101 12.47 -2.39 6.94
CA ILE A 101 12.79 -1.50 5.82
C ILE A 101 11.84 -1.83 4.66
N PRO A 102 11.40 -0.85 3.84
CA PRO A 102 11.74 0.58 3.92
C PRO A 102 11.07 1.33 5.09
N THR A 103 11.67 2.44 5.53
CA THR A 103 11.16 3.32 6.62
C THR A 103 11.64 4.78 6.43
N ASP A 104 10.84 5.75 6.85
CA ASP A 104 11.19 7.18 6.82
C ASP A 104 12.26 7.57 7.86
N CYS A 105 12.59 6.67 8.78
CA CYS A 105 13.71 6.84 9.72
C CYS A 105 15.09 6.70 9.08
N THR A 106 15.19 6.18 7.85
CA THR A 106 16.46 5.94 7.17
C THR A 106 16.49 6.59 5.78
N ARG A 107 17.22 7.70 5.66
CA ARG A 107 17.40 8.52 4.46
C ARG A 107 18.71 8.26 3.71
N THR A 108 19.64 7.52 4.32
CA THR A 108 20.93 7.14 3.72
C THR A 108 21.24 5.65 3.88
N PHE A 109 22.11 5.10 3.03
CA PHE A 109 22.54 3.69 3.14
C PHE A 109 23.28 3.41 4.45
N ALA A 110 24.01 4.40 4.97
CA ALA A 110 24.66 4.32 6.26
C ALA A 110 23.63 4.18 7.40
N GLN A 111 22.54 4.96 7.35
CA GLN A 111 21.44 4.85 8.30
C GLN A 111 20.71 3.50 8.19
N VAL A 112 20.49 2.98 6.97
CA VAL A 112 19.90 1.63 6.77
C VAL A 112 20.77 0.55 7.40
N THR A 113 22.09 0.62 7.22
CA THR A 113 23.02 -0.35 7.80
C THR A 113 22.98 -0.30 9.33
N ALA A 114 22.99 0.92 9.90
CA ALA A 114 22.87 1.10 11.35
C ALA A 114 21.52 0.58 11.88
N TYR A 115 20.42 0.87 11.18
CA TYR A 115 19.06 0.47 11.55
C TYR A 115 18.88 -1.06 11.50
N ASN A 116 19.35 -1.71 10.44
CA ASN A 116 19.31 -3.19 10.32
C ASN A 116 20.14 -3.91 11.40
N GLY A 117 21.18 -3.25 11.92
CA GLY A 117 21.99 -3.77 13.02
C GLY A 117 21.35 -3.63 14.41
N MET A 118 20.24 -2.89 14.53
CA MET A 118 19.55 -2.72 15.81
C MET A 118 18.85 -4.01 16.24
N ALA A 119 18.81 -4.22 17.56
CA ALA A 119 18.08 -5.35 18.14
C ALA A 119 16.57 -5.15 17.94
N LYS A 120 15.90 -6.16 17.36
CA LYS A 120 14.47 -6.11 17.05
C LYS A 120 13.66 -6.55 18.27
N MET A 121 12.53 -5.90 18.54
CA MET A 121 11.70 -6.26 19.69
C MET A 121 11.23 -7.71 19.61
N LYS A 122 10.94 -8.23 18.40
CA LYS A 122 10.57 -9.65 18.22
C LYS A 122 11.62 -10.63 18.75
N ASP A 123 12.89 -10.22 18.80
CA ASP A 123 14.01 -11.05 19.23
C ASP A 123 14.36 -10.80 20.71
N THR A 124 14.21 -9.56 21.18
CA THR A 124 14.55 -9.17 22.57
C THR A 124 13.40 -9.36 23.57
N ASP A 125 12.15 -9.13 23.15
CA ASP A 125 10.94 -9.29 23.95
C ASP A 125 9.78 -9.83 23.10
N PRO A 126 9.75 -11.17 22.88
CA PRO A 126 8.71 -11.81 22.07
C PRO A 126 7.29 -11.66 22.66
N ILE A 127 7.17 -11.58 24.00
CA ILE A 127 5.87 -11.48 24.67
C ILE A 127 5.25 -10.11 24.41
N LYS A 128 6.01 -9.03 24.64
CA LYS A 128 5.57 -7.67 24.33
C LYS A 128 5.31 -7.47 22.85
N SER A 129 6.13 -8.08 22.00
CA SER A 129 5.92 -8.09 20.54
C SER A 129 4.57 -8.69 20.19
N GLN A 130 4.25 -9.87 20.72
CA GLN A 130 2.96 -10.52 20.47
C GLN A 130 1.79 -9.71 21.00
N GLN A 131 1.95 -8.97 22.12
CA GLN A 131 0.92 -8.07 22.62
C GLN A 131 0.66 -6.91 21.67
N LYS A 132 1.71 -6.23 21.19
CA LYS A 132 1.58 -5.12 20.23
C LYS A 132 0.99 -5.54 18.90
N LEU A 133 1.33 -6.74 18.43
CA LEU A 133 0.80 -7.26 17.16
C LEU A 133 -0.71 -7.52 17.19
N LYS A 134 -1.34 -7.60 18.38
CA LYS A 134 -2.81 -7.66 18.49
C LYS A 134 -3.50 -6.36 18.12
N ASP A 135 -2.78 -5.25 18.20
CA ASP A 135 -3.29 -3.92 17.86
C ASP A 135 -3.17 -3.62 16.36
N VAL A 136 -2.58 -4.53 15.57
CA VAL A 136 -2.52 -4.41 14.11
C VAL A 136 -3.88 -4.74 13.52
N GLN A 137 -4.38 -3.87 12.65
CA GLN A 137 -5.68 -4.03 12.00
C GLN A 137 -5.53 -4.11 10.48
N GLY A 138 -5.85 -5.26 9.89
CA GLY A 138 -5.71 -5.45 8.45
C GLY A 138 -4.26 -5.41 7.98
N PHE A 139 -4.03 -4.81 6.80
CA PHE A 139 -2.76 -4.85 6.08
C PHE A 139 -2.27 -3.50 5.57
N VAL A 140 -3.05 -2.42 5.72
CA VAL A 140 -2.64 -1.10 5.26
C VAL A 140 -1.49 -0.58 6.11
N VAL A 141 -0.46 -0.05 5.47
CA VAL A 141 0.65 0.69 6.08
C VAL A 141 0.90 1.95 5.26
N GLU A 142 1.55 2.95 5.85
CA GLU A 142 2.01 4.13 5.13
C GLU A 142 3.18 3.75 4.23
N TYR A 143 3.20 4.31 3.01
CA TYR A 143 4.34 4.15 2.12
C TYR A 143 5.42 5.17 2.52
N PRO A 144 6.66 4.73 2.85
CA PRO A 144 7.70 5.63 3.34
C PRO A 144 8.29 6.47 2.19
N VAL A 145 7.93 7.75 2.12
CA VAL A 145 8.31 8.66 1.04
C VAL A 145 9.69 9.31 1.22
N TYR A 146 10.27 9.24 2.42
CA TYR A 146 11.59 9.77 2.75
C TYR A 146 12.67 8.69 2.84
N PHE A 147 12.30 7.40 2.73
CA PHE A 147 13.27 6.31 2.67
C PHE A 147 14.32 6.57 1.60
N LEU A 148 15.61 6.55 1.98
CA LEU A 148 16.78 6.75 1.13
C LEU A 148 16.81 8.04 0.28
N ASN A 149 15.98 9.05 0.59
CA ASN A 149 15.80 10.22 -0.27
C ASN A 149 17.02 11.16 -0.35
N GLU A 150 18.07 10.91 0.43
CA GLU A 150 19.35 11.63 0.39
C GLU A 150 20.42 10.85 -0.43
N GLU A 151 20.08 9.69 -1.00
CA GLU A 151 20.96 8.87 -1.83
C GLU A 151 20.62 8.97 -3.32
N ASN A 152 21.61 8.67 -4.17
CA ASN A 152 21.39 8.45 -5.58
C ASN A 152 21.10 6.96 -5.85
N TYR A 153 19.88 6.66 -6.27
CA TYR A 153 19.43 5.30 -6.58
C TYR A 153 19.94 4.75 -7.91
N LEU A 154 20.53 5.60 -8.75
CA LEU A 154 21.08 5.14 -10.02
C LEU A 154 22.30 4.25 -9.76
N PRO A 155 22.37 3.07 -10.41
CA PRO A 155 23.56 2.24 -10.29
C PRO A 155 24.79 2.99 -10.79
N SER A 156 25.94 2.70 -10.19
CA SER A 156 27.21 3.27 -10.64
C SER A 156 27.45 2.96 -12.11
N MET A 157 27.89 3.96 -12.89
CA MET A 157 28.20 3.80 -14.32
C MET A 157 29.30 2.77 -14.62
N ILE A 158 29.99 2.29 -13.59
CA ILE A 158 31.04 1.25 -13.69
C ILE A 158 30.44 -0.16 -13.46
N SER A 159 29.22 -0.27 -12.91
CA SER A 159 28.53 -1.54 -12.74
C SER A 159 27.75 -1.94 -14.00
N PRO A 160 27.49 -3.24 -14.20
CA PRO A 160 26.64 -3.69 -15.31
C PRO A 160 25.28 -2.99 -15.37
N GLU A 161 24.68 -2.73 -14.21
CA GLU A 161 23.38 -2.06 -14.08
C GLU A 161 23.45 -0.57 -14.44
N GLY A 162 24.60 0.09 -14.25
CA GLY A 162 24.76 1.51 -14.59
C GLY A 162 25.12 1.75 -16.05
N ILE A 163 25.63 0.74 -16.75
CA ILE A 163 25.83 0.76 -18.20
C ILE A 163 24.54 0.35 -18.93
N ALA A 164 23.62 -0.33 -18.23
CA ALA A 164 22.34 -0.76 -18.77
C ALA A 164 21.46 0.45 -19.16
N PRO A 165 20.75 0.41 -20.29
CA PRO A 165 19.80 1.47 -20.64
C PRO A 165 18.74 1.67 -19.55
N LEU A 166 18.47 2.93 -19.19
CA LEU A 166 17.45 3.27 -18.18
C LEU A 166 16.05 2.73 -18.53
N THR A 167 15.81 2.48 -19.82
CA THR A 167 14.57 1.87 -20.34
C THR A 167 14.29 0.46 -19.80
N ILE A 168 15.25 -0.17 -19.13
CA ILE A 168 15.06 -1.46 -18.45
C ILE A 168 14.26 -1.29 -17.14
N TRP A 169 14.37 -0.12 -16.51
CA TRP A 169 13.80 0.19 -15.20
C TRP A 169 12.51 1.03 -15.27
N THR A 170 12.25 1.66 -16.41
CA THR A 170 11.00 2.36 -16.76
C THR A 170 10.11 1.46 -17.59
#